data_AF-Q05TW7-F1
#
_entry.id   AF-Q05TW7-F1
#
_cell.length_a   1.000
_cell.length_b   1.000
_cell.length_c   1.000
_cell.angle_alpha   90.00
_cell.angle_beta   90.00
_cell.angle_gamma   90.00
#
_symmetry.space_group_name_H-M   'P 1'
#
loop_
_entity.id
_entity.type
_entity.pdbx_description
1 polymer ?
#
loop_
_entity_poly.entity_id
_entity_poly.type
_entity_poly.pdbx_seq_one_letter_code
_entity_poly.pdbx_strand_id
1 'polypeptide(L)'
;MASGGISTLQEILLMIQIAPTRLPKMGSGRVSLQRRKEYESEMAFFRAWMQQTVESLGFSPGSRSWCYLFEDAHIITKGDFTKATKWLADARKSFDSDGKPLIPRRFVAKDDARQMTGADVYDKEKTARDYINSEIRDMQARARQWWPASFWKYQHSYPILWTEKADLVKLFEPAMHPAIKRFTGKGWADINSRANVVQEVVWARDNNLEPVILYCGDHDPAGVQISDMIRSNLRPIAEVLLAEQDIPMSYEFSRALYSMEGLEIVRFGLNTDFIEDNDLLWIDGLETSSGRDLNDPGHPDHNKPHVQQYLAEHGPRKVEANALITRPEAAQQLITDVLDQYIDADGVERWEAENREASKEATEKVEHLIKMLTFLDTQGWLYSGHKLEAAAEIHRAKTLPSGPEIDV
;
A
#
# COMPACT_ATOMS: atom_id res chain seq x y z
N MET A 1 -20.96 -23.89 51.65
CA MET A 1 -19.96 -24.40 50.70
C MET A 1 -20.05 -23.55 49.45
N ALA A 2 -19.23 -22.51 49.40
CA ALA A 2 -19.12 -21.58 48.28
C ALA A 2 -17.64 -21.55 47.86
N SER A 3 -17.43 -21.17 46.59
CA SER A 3 -16.16 -20.99 45.87
C SER A 3 -15.63 -22.23 45.13
N GLY A 4 -15.61 -22.11 43.80
CA GLY A 4 -15.03 -23.08 42.88
C GLY A 4 -15.17 -22.65 41.41
N GLY A 5 -15.11 -21.34 41.12
CA GLY A 5 -15.43 -20.81 39.79
C GLY A 5 -14.62 -19.59 39.34
N ILE A 6 -13.45 -19.32 39.94
CA ILE A 6 -12.57 -18.18 39.58
C ILE A 6 -11.13 -18.69 39.32
N SER A 7 -10.93 -19.88 38.73
CA SER A 7 -9.58 -20.41 38.51
C SER A 7 -8.99 -20.03 37.15
N THR A 8 -9.76 -20.06 36.06
CA THR A 8 -9.17 -20.05 34.71
C THR A 8 -8.76 -18.67 34.20
N LEU A 9 -9.52 -17.60 34.48
CA LEU A 9 -9.17 -16.25 33.97
C LEU A 9 -8.03 -15.59 34.75
N GLN A 10 -7.92 -15.83 36.07
CA GLN A 10 -6.81 -15.33 36.88
C GLN A 10 -5.50 -16.09 36.62
N GLU A 11 -5.56 -17.41 36.37
CA GLU A 11 -4.39 -18.19 35.94
C GLU A 11 -3.93 -17.79 34.53
N ILE A 12 -4.86 -17.52 33.60
CA ILE A 12 -4.54 -16.96 32.28
C ILE A 12 -3.93 -15.55 32.42
N LEU A 13 -4.47 -14.67 33.27
CA LEU A 13 -3.88 -13.35 33.51
C LEU A 13 -2.47 -13.42 34.15
N LEU A 14 -2.22 -14.38 35.05
CA LEU A 14 -0.89 -14.59 35.64
C LEU A 14 0.10 -15.16 34.61
N MET A 15 -0.33 -16.06 33.73
CA MET A 15 0.50 -16.57 32.63
C MET A 15 0.81 -15.50 31.58
N ILE A 16 -0.09 -14.55 31.37
CA ILE A 16 0.07 -13.44 30.44
C ILE A 16 1.18 -12.45 30.87
N GLN A 17 1.60 -12.44 32.15
CA GLN A 17 2.77 -11.67 32.60
C GLN A 17 4.12 -12.34 32.29
N ILE A 18 4.12 -13.60 31.86
CA ILE A 18 5.35 -14.33 31.55
C ILE A 18 5.61 -14.14 30.06
N ALA A 19 6.70 -13.45 29.71
CA ALA A 19 7.12 -13.36 28.33
C ALA A 19 7.49 -14.76 27.80
N PRO A 20 7.28 -15.04 26.50
CA PRO A 20 7.86 -16.21 25.85
C PRO A 20 9.37 -16.29 26.12
N THR A 21 9.94 -17.48 26.14
CA THR A 21 11.39 -17.66 26.36
C THR A 21 12.17 -17.86 25.07
N ARG A 22 11.48 -18.08 23.94
CA ARG A 22 12.07 -18.27 22.61
C ARG A 22 11.01 -18.09 21.52
N LEU A 23 11.46 -17.84 20.29
CA LEU A 23 10.59 -17.86 19.12
C LEU A 23 10.08 -19.30 18.87
N PRO A 24 8.76 -19.52 18.71
CA PRO A 24 8.19 -20.80 18.33
C PRO A 24 8.77 -21.33 17.02
N LYS A 25 9.04 -22.64 16.95
CA LYS A 25 9.61 -23.31 15.77
C LYS A 25 8.92 -24.62 15.48
N MET A 26 8.43 -24.81 14.25
CA MET A 26 7.75 -26.06 13.84
C MET A 26 8.73 -27.25 13.73
N GLY A 27 10.03 -26.98 13.51
CA GLY A 27 11.01 -28.00 13.12
C GLY A 27 11.03 -28.19 11.60
N SER A 28 12.09 -28.81 11.07
CA SER A 28 12.26 -29.08 9.63
C SER A 28 11.94 -30.54 9.29
N GLY A 29 11.43 -30.80 8.09
CA GLY A 29 11.08 -32.15 7.63
C GLY A 29 9.64 -32.56 7.95
N ARG A 30 9.36 -33.87 7.99
CA ARG A 30 8.02 -34.39 8.30
C ARG A 30 7.72 -34.20 9.78
N VAL A 31 6.86 -33.25 10.10
CA VAL A 31 6.49 -32.89 11.47
C VAL A 31 5.38 -33.82 11.97
N SER A 32 5.51 -34.34 13.19
CA SER A 32 4.46 -35.15 13.81
C SER A 32 3.23 -34.29 14.14
N LEU A 33 2.04 -34.89 14.15
CA LEU A 33 0.81 -34.18 14.55
C LEU A 33 0.94 -33.57 15.96
N GLN A 34 1.62 -34.27 16.86
CA GLN A 34 1.89 -33.81 18.22
C GLN A 34 2.74 -32.53 18.22
N ARG A 35 3.84 -32.50 17.45
CA ARG A 35 4.69 -31.30 17.37
C ARG A 35 3.96 -30.11 16.74
N ARG A 36 3.04 -30.38 15.80
CA ARG A 36 2.19 -29.34 15.21
C ARG A 36 1.29 -28.68 16.25
N LYS A 37 0.61 -29.49 17.07
CA LYS A 37 -0.23 -28.99 18.18
C LYS A 37 0.57 -28.22 19.23
N GLU A 38 1.78 -28.68 19.54
CA GLU A 38 2.69 -27.94 20.43
C GLU A 38 3.08 -26.59 19.84
N TYR A 39 3.45 -26.55 18.57
CA TYR A 39 3.78 -25.31 17.88
C TYR A 39 2.59 -24.35 17.82
N GLU A 40 1.38 -24.84 17.53
CA GLU A 40 0.16 -24.02 17.53
C GLU A 40 -0.15 -23.46 18.92
N SER A 41 0.09 -24.24 19.98
CA SER A 41 -0.05 -23.78 21.37
C SER A 41 1.01 -22.72 21.71
N GLU A 42 2.28 -22.94 21.33
CA GLU A 42 3.38 -21.98 21.46
C GLU A 42 3.04 -20.67 20.72
N MET A 43 2.48 -20.75 19.51
CA MET A 43 2.06 -19.60 18.70
C MET A 43 0.86 -18.87 19.29
N ALA A 44 -0.15 -19.58 19.80
CA ALA A 44 -1.31 -18.97 20.44
C ALA A 44 -0.91 -18.17 21.68
N PHE A 45 0.00 -18.71 22.50
CA PHE A 45 0.58 -18.02 23.63
C PHE A 45 1.36 -16.77 23.19
N PHE A 46 2.23 -16.91 22.19
CA PHE A 46 3.02 -15.79 21.66
C PHE A 46 2.13 -14.68 21.08
N ARG A 47 1.05 -15.04 20.37
CA ARG A 47 0.04 -14.13 19.82
C ARG A 47 -0.67 -13.34 20.93
N ALA A 48 -1.05 -13.99 22.02
CA ALA A 48 -1.68 -13.32 23.16
C ALA A 48 -0.72 -12.33 23.83
N TRP A 49 0.54 -12.72 24.01
CA TRP A 49 1.58 -11.84 24.54
C TRP A 49 1.84 -10.61 23.64
N MET A 50 1.92 -10.81 22.32
CA MET A 50 2.06 -9.70 21.36
C MET A 50 0.85 -8.76 21.42
N GLN A 51 -0.37 -9.30 21.51
CA GLN A 51 -1.57 -8.49 21.60
C GLN A 51 -1.56 -7.59 22.85
N GLN A 52 -1.26 -8.16 24.01
CA GLN A 52 -1.15 -7.39 25.25
C GLN A 52 -0.05 -6.31 25.16
N THR A 53 1.09 -6.64 24.53
CA THR A 53 2.18 -5.68 24.32
C THR A 53 1.72 -4.49 23.47
N VAL A 54 0.98 -4.74 22.38
CA VAL A 54 0.39 -3.68 21.53
C VAL A 54 -0.62 -2.84 22.31
N GLU A 55 -1.50 -3.48 23.09
CA GLU A 55 -2.49 -2.80 23.94
C GLU A 55 -1.82 -1.93 25.01
N SER A 56 -0.73 -2.41 25.60
CA SER A 56 0.06 -1.67 26.61
C SER A 56 0.83 -0.50 26.00
N LEU A 57 1.36 -0.64 24.78
CA LEU A 57 2.08 0.45 24.11
C LEU A 57 1.12 1.51 23.56
N GLY A 58 -0.14 1.15 23.29
CA GLY A 58 -1.11 2.02 22.61
C GLY A 58 -0.85 2.19 21.11
N PHE A 59 0.13 1.49 20.55
CA PHE A 59 0.43 1.46 19.12
C PHE A 59 1.07 0.12 18.73
N SER A 60 1.09 -0.18 17.43
CA SER A 60 1.73 -1.39 16.90
C SER A 60 3.19 -1.10 16.53
N PRO A 61 4.18 -1.83 17.07
CA PRO A 61 5.58 -1.64 16.69
C PRO A 61 5.84 -2.08 15.23
N GLY A 62 6.82 -1.46 14.56
CA GLY A 62 7.33 -1.97 13.28
C GLY A 62 8.13 -3.27 13.45
N SER A 63 8.45 -3.97 12.36
CA SER A 63 9.15 -5.28 12.42
C SER A 63 10.49 -5.22 13.15
N ARG A 64 11.25 -4.13 12.98
CA ARG A 64 12.52 -3.93 13.70
C ARG A 64 12.30 -3.62 15.18
N SER A 65 11.31 -2.80 15.50
CA SER A 65 10.92 -2.49 16.89
C SER A 65 10.49 -3.73 17.66
N TRP A 66 9.77 -4.65 17.00
CA TRP A 66 9.46 -5.96 17.57
C TRP A 66 10.70 -6.77 17.93
N CYS A 67 11.78 -6.70 17.13
CA CYS A 67 13.02 -7.40 17.48
C CYS A 67 13.65 -6.85 18.77
N TYR A 68 13.57 -5.53 19.03
CA TYR A 68 14.02 -4.96 20.30
C TYR A 68 13.14 -5.44 21.46
N LEU A 69 11.82 -5.47 21.29
CA LEU A 69 10.91 -6.02 22.31
C LEU A 69 11.17 -7.51 22.57
N PHE A 70 11.50 -8.30 21.54
CA PHE A 70 11.88 -9.69 21.70
C PHE A 70 13.23 -9.83 22.42
N GLU A 71 14.19 -8.94 22.16
CA GLU A 71 15.49 -8.92 22.83
C GLU A 71 15.36 -8.53 24.32
N ASP A 72 14.59 -7.48 24.63
CA ASP A 72 14.32 -7.03 25.99
C ASP A 72 13.57 -8.09 26.82
N ALA A 73 12.69 -8.85 26.16
CA ALA A 73 12.02 -10.01 26.74
C ALA A 73 12.90 -11.27 26.84
N HIS A 74 14.17 -11.19 26.44
CA HIS A 74 15.13 -12.29 26.39
C HIS A 74 14.69 -13.49 25.51
N ILE A 75 13.83 -13.25 24.52
CA ILE A 75 13.36 -14.25 23.53
C ILE A 75 14.42 -14.51 22.47
N ILE A 76 15.15 -13.45 22.09
CA ILE A 76 16.22 -13.46 21.09
C ILE A 76 17.43 -12.68 21.58
N THR A 77 18.54 -12.77 20.86
CA THR A 77 19.70 -11.90 21.04
C THR A 77 19.84 -10.92 19.88
N LYS A 78 20.67 -9.87 20.04
CA LYS A 78 21.06 -8.96 18.94
C LYS A 78 21.47 -9.66 17.65
N GLY A 79 22.17 -10.79 17.75
CA GLY A 79 22.63 -11.58 16.60
C GLY A 79 21.50 -12.27 15.82
N ASP A 80 20.30 -12.37 16.40
CA ASP A 80 19.17 -13.09 15.81
C ASP A 80 18.16 -12.19 15.10
N PHE A 81 18.38 -10.88 15.04
CA PHE A 81 17.40 -9.93 14.48
C PHE A 81 16.97 -10.26 13.05
N THR A 82 17.91 -10.68 12.18
CA THR A 82 17.58 -11.09 10.80
C THR A 82 16.65 -12.30 10.79
N LYS A 83 16.92 -13.29 11.65
CA LYS A 83 16.09 -14.49 11.78
C LYS A 83 14.72 -14.16 12.37
N ALA A 84 14.67 -13.30 13.38
CA ALA A 84 13.43 -12.86 14.03
C ALA A 84 12.55 -12.06 13.08
N THR A 85 13.14 -11.16 12.28
CA THR A 85 12.41 -10.39 11.26
C THR A 85 11.81 -11.33 10.21
N LYS A 86 12.60 -12.30 9.73
CA LYS A 86 12.10 -13.32 8.79
C LYS A 86 10.99 -14.17 9.41
N TRP A 87 11.19 -14.66 10.64
CA TRP A 87 10.20 -15.44 11.38
C TRP A 87 8.88 -14.67 11.53
N LEU A 88 8.94 -13.39 11.90
CA LEU A 88 7.77 -12.54 12.04
C LEU A 88 7.04 -12.35 10.69
N ALA A 89 7.79 -12.15 9.61
CA ALA A 89 7.22 -12.03 8.27
C ALA A 89 6.56 -13.33 7.79
N ASP A 90 7.15 -14.49 8.09
CA ASP A 90 6.63 -15.81 7.71
C ASP A 90 5.40 -16.18 8.55
N ALA A 91 5.44 -15.92 9.86
CA ALA A 91 4.32 -16.15 10.76
C ALA A 91 3.08 -15.29 10.41
N ARG A 92 3.29 -14.05 9.92
CA ARG A 92 2.21 -13.18 9.41
C ARG A 92 1.55 -13.67 8.12
N LYS A 93 2.11 -14.68 7.45
CA LYS A 93 1.56 -15.30 6.21
C LYS A 93 1.01 -16.70 6.45
N SER A 94 1.03 -17.16 7.70
CA SER A 94 0.77 -18.55 8.06
C SER A 94 -0.48 -18.65 8.95
N PHE A 95 -1.09 -19.84 8.97
CA PHE A 95 -2.32 -20.12 9.71
C PHE A 95 -2.15 -21.27 10.71
N ASP A 96 -2.93 -21.24 11.78
CA ASP A 96 -3.14 -22.40 12.65
C ASP A 96 -4.14 -23.39 12.03
N SER A 97 -4.36 -24.53 12.70
CA SER A 97 -5.31 -25.57 12.28
C SER A 97 -6.75 -25.09 12.13
N ASP A 98 -7.11 -24.00 12.82
CA ASP A 98 -8.44 -23.42 12.81
C ASP A 98 -8.59 -22.35 11.71
N GLY A 99 -7.57 -22.17 10.88
CA GLY A 99 -7.57 -21.19 9.78
C GLY A 99 -7.36 -19.75 10.25
N LYS A 100 -6.91 -19.52 11.49
CA LYS A 100 -6.61 -18.17 11.99
C LYS A 100 -5.15 -17.81 11.72
N PRO A 101 -4.84 -16.55 11.39
CA PRO A 101 -3.46 -16.11 11.23
C PRO A 101 -2.65 -16.36 12.50
N LEU A 102 -1.44 -16.89 12.35
CA LEU A 102 -0.55 -17.13 13.48
C LEU A 102 -0.14 -15.81 14.16
N ILE A 103 0.11 -14.75 13.37
CA ILE A 103 0.31 -13.40 13.87
C ILE A 103 -0.57 -12.44 13.04
N PRO A 104 -1.58 -11.79 13.65
CA PRO A 104 -2.39 -10.78 12.99
C PRO A 104 -1.56 -9.63 12.42
N ARG A 105 -1.88 -9.18 11.21
CA ARG A 105 -1.21 -8.10 10.50
C ARG A 105 -1.23 -6.81 11.31
N ARG A 106 -2.35 -6.55 12.00
CA ARG A 106 -2.54 -5.37 12.85
C ARG A 106 -1.55 -5.25 14.01
N PHE A 107 -0.80 -6.30 14.38
CA PHE A 107 0.19 -6.21 15.45
C PHE A 107 1.51 -5.58 15.01
N VAL A 108 1.75 -5.46 13.70
CA VAL A 108 3.01 -4.94 13.16
C VAL A 108 2.73 -3.74 12.28
N ALA A 109 3.19 -2.56 12.68
CA ALA A 109 3.02 -1.33 11.91
C ALA A 109 3.71 -1.38 10.54
N LYS A 110 3.28 -0.46 9.68
CA LYS A 110 3.92 -0.18 8.39
C LYS A 110 5.36 0.30 8.62
N ASP A 111 6.27 -0.12 7.74
CA ASP A 111 7.67 0.26 7.83
C ASP A 111 7.85 1.67 7.25
N ASP A 112 7.46 2.68 8.02
CA ASP A 112 7.53 4.10 7.63
C ASP A 112 8.90 4.72 7.96
N ALA A 113 9.93 3.91 8.19
CA ALA A 113 11.24 4.27 8.77
C ALA A 113 12.06 5.33 8.01
N ARG A 114 11.53 5.92 6.93
CA ARG A 114 12.14 7.02 6.18
C ARG A 114 11.25 8.24 6.01
N GLN A 115 10.06 8.29 6.62
CA GLN A 115 9.34 9.55 6.72
C GLN A 115 10.02 10.37 7.83
N MET A 116 10.70 11.45 7.45
CA MET A 116 10.99 12.52 8.39
C MET A 116 9.65 13.03 8.90
N THR A 117 9.31 12.68 10.14
CA THR A 117 8.13 13.19 10.83
C THR A 117 8.57 14.32 11.74
N GLY A 118 7.74 15.37 11.79
CA GLY A 118 8.09 16.65 12.36
C GLY A 118 7.46 17.73 11.49
N ALA A 119 6.55 18.52 12.07
CA ALA A 119 5.87 19.60 11.35
C ALA A 119 6.77 20.83 11.14
N ASP A 120 7.97 20.81 11.73
CA ASP A 120 8.93 21.90 11.65
C ASP A 120 9.74 21.80 10.36
N VAL A 121 9.33 22.57 9.37
CA VAL A 121 10.02 22.70 8.10
C VAL A 121 11.11 23.75 8.29
N TYR A 122 12.34 23.30 8.59
CA TYR A 122 13.50 24.17 8.83
C TYR A 122 13.65 25.31 7.79
N ASP A 123 13.95 26.50 8.34
CA ASP A 123 14.67 27.65 7.75
C ASP A 123 13.99 28.59 6.73
N LYS A 124 12.66 28.60 6.64
CA LYS A 124 11.95 29.80 6.16
C LYS A 124 10.76 30.09 7.06
N GLU A 125 10.83 31.20 7.80
CA GLU A 125 9.65 31.81 8.40
C GLU A 125 8.65 32.09 7.27
N LYS A 126 7.70 31.18 7.04
CA LYS A 126 6.55 31.47 6.18
C LYS A 126 5.78 32.57 6.88
N THR A 127 5.61 33.70 6.22
CA THR A 127 4.69 34.71 6.73
C THR A 127 3.28 34.11 6.77
N ALA A 128 2.38 34.65 7.62
CA ALA A 128 0.97 34.24 7.61
C ALA A 128 0.37 34.32 6.19
N ARG A 129 0.83 35.30 5.39
CA ARG A 129 0.45 35.47 3.99
C ARG A 129 0.91 34.32 3.09
N ASP A 130 2.16 33.86 3.24
CA ASP A 130 2.68 32.75 2.45
C ASP A 130 1.94 31.44 2.73
N TYR A 131 1.61 31.20 4.00
CA TYR A 131 0.80 30.05 4.43
C TYR A 131 -0.61 30.12 3.83
N ILE A 132 -1.31 31.25 3.98
CA ILE A 132 -2.65 31.43 3.42
C ILE A 132 -2.64 31.27 1.90
N ASN A 133 -1.62 31.79 1.21
CA ASN A 133 -1.47 31.63 -0.24
C ASN A 133 -1.19 30.18 -0.65
N SER A 134 -0.48 29.37 0.15
CA SER A 134 -0.36 27.93 -0.13
C SER A 134 -1.70 27.22 0.06
N GLU A 135 -2.40 27.49 1.17
CA GLU A 135 -3.71 26.86 1.42
C GLU A 135 -4.73 27.23 0.34
N ILE A 136 -4.73 28.47 -0.15
CA ILE A 136 -5.57 28.90 -1.28
C ILE A 136 -5.27 28.10 -2.54
N ARG A 137 -3.99 27.94 -2.89
CA ARG A 137 -3.61 27.13 -4.06
C ARG A 137 -4.04 25.68 -3.91
N ASP A 138 -3.89 25.11 -2.72
CA ASP A 138 -4.29 23.73 -2.43
C ASP A 138 -5.82 23.56 -2.45
N MET A 139 -6.58 24.57 -1.98
CA MET A 139 -8.04 24.60 -2.10
C MET A 139 -8.48 24.66 -3.56
N GLN A 140 -7.85 25.51 -4.38
CA GLN A 140 -8.14 25.58 -5.82
C GLN A 140 -7.82 24.27 -6.53
N ALA A 141 -6.67 23.66 -6.24
CA ALA A 141 -6.29 22.38 -6.81
C ALA A 141 -7.30 21.28 -6.45
N ARG A 142 -7.71 21.18 -5.18
CA ARG A 142 -8.71 20.22 -4.71
C ARG A 142 -10.09 20.45 -5.33
N ALA A 143 -10.53 21.70 -5.47
CA ALA A 143 -11.82 22.01 -6.09
C ALA A 143 -11.89 21.58 -7.55
N ARG A 144 -10.80 21.76 -8.31
CA ARG A 144 -10.70 21.28 -9.69
C ARG A 144 -10.73 19.75 -9.80
N GLN A 145 -10.33 19.07 -8.74
CA GLN A 145 -10.31 17.60 -8.64
C GLN A 145 -11.49 17.05 -7.84
N TRP A 146 -12.52 17.87 -7.58
CA TRP A 146 -13.72 17.39 -6.93
C TRP A 146 -14.60 16.67 -7.94
N TRP A 147 -14.72 15.36 -7.75
CA TRP A 147 -15.48 14.46 -8.62
C TRP A 147 -16.54 13.73 -7.79
N PRO A 148 -17.81 14.20 -7.80
CA PRO A 148 -18.89 13.47 -7.15
C PRO A 148 -19.13 12.08 -7.76
N ALA A 149 -18.83 11.89 -9.05
CA ALA A 149 -18.86 10.58 -9.69
C ALA A 149 -17.46 9.95 -9.74
N SER A 150 -17.38 8.67 -9.36
CA SER A 150 -16.14 7.89 -9.45
C SER A 150 -15.64 7.80 -10.89
N PHE A 151 -14.34 7.99 -11.11
CA PHE A 151 -13.67 7.75 -12.39
C PHE A 151 -13.98 6.36 -12.95
N TRP A 152 -14.14 5.38 -12.05
CA TRP A 152 -14.35 3.97 -12.40
C TRP A 152 -15.79 3.65 -12.83
N LYS A 153 -16.73 4.59 -12.73
CA LYS A 153 -18.16 4.36 -13.01
C LYS A 153 -18.43 3.85 -14.43
N TYR A 154 -17.63 4.30 -15.40
CA TYR A 154 -17.77 3.94 -16.81
C TYR A 154 -16.65 3.05 -17.32
N GLN A 155 -15.82 2.54 -16.42
CA GLN A 155 -14.68 1.70 -16.77
C GLN A 155 -15.06 0.23 -16.59
N HIS A 156 -14.45 -0.64 -17.37
CA HIS A 156 -14.58 -2.10 -17.21
C HIS A 156 -13.40 -2.69 -16.46
N SER A 157 -12.20 -2.14 -16.66
CA SER A 157 -10.98 -2.61 -16.02
C SER A 157 -10.52 -1.64 -14.92
N TYR A 158 -9.73 -2.18 -13.98
CA TYR A 158 -9.11 -1.45 -12.88
C TYR A 158 -7.59 -1.70 -12.89
N PRO A 159 -6.83 -0.97 -13.73
CA PRO A 159 -5.39 -1.11 -13.78
C PRO A 159 -4.73 -0.58 -12.51
N ILE A 160 -3.83 -1.38 -11.94
CA ILE A 160 -2.97 -1.05 -10.82
C ILE A 160 -1.53 -1.10 -11.32
N LEU A 161 -0.87 0.06 -11.36
CA LEU A 161 0.52 0.15 -11.75
C LEU A 161 1.42 -0.37 -10.62
N TRP A 162 2.23 -1.37 -10.90
CA TRP A 162 3.29 -1.89 -10.04
C TRP A 162 4.64 -1.65 -10.70
N THR A 163 5.49 -0.86 -10.06
CA THR A 163 6.88 -0.67 -10.51
C THR A 163 7.86 -1.25 -9.50
N GLU A 164 9.00 -1.76 -9.97
CA GLU A 164 10.06 -2.19 -9.05
C GLU A 164 10.76 -0.98 -8.39
N LYS A 165 11.06 0.04 -9.19
CA LYS A 165 11.82 1.23 -8.79
C LYS A 165 10.89 2.43 -8.61
N ALA A 166 11.05 3.17 -7.52
CA ALA A 166 10.16 4.28 -7.18
C ALA A 166 10.23 5.47 -8.16
N ASP A 167 11.37 5.67 -8.82
CA ASP A 167 11.54 6.78 -9.78
C ASP A 167 10.68 6.59 -11.03
N LEU A 168 10.33 5.34 -11.39
CA LEU A 168 9.44 5.04 -12.51
C LEU A 168 8.01 5.52 -12.26
N VAL A 169 7.53 5.51 -11.02
CA VAL A 169 6.21 6.09 -10.70
C VAL A 169 6.16 7.56 -11.08
N LYS A 170 7.21 8.32 -10.73
CA LYS A 170 7.29 9.75 -11.07
C LYS A 170 7.46 9.95 -12.58
N LEU A 171 8.16 9.04 -13.25
CA LEU A 171 8.35 9.10 -14.70
C LEU A 171 7.03 8.94 -15.46
N PHE A 172 6.18 8.02 -15.01
CA PHE A 172 4.89 7.71 -15.61
C PHE A 172 3.77 8.67 -15.20
N GLU A 173 3.86 9.30 -14.03
CA GLU A 173 2.81 10.15 -13.45
C GLU A 173 2.21 11.19 -14.43
N PRO A 174 3.00 11.92 -15.24
CA PRO A 174 2.46 12.91 -16.19
C PRO A 174 1.56 12.32 -17.28
N ALA A 175 1.73 11.04 -17.61
CA ALA A 175 1.01 10.34 -18.67
C ALA A 175 -0.20 9.54 -18.17
N MET A 176 -0.49 9.61 -16.86
CA MET A 176 -1.50 8.77 -16.22
C MET A 176 -2.59 9.61 -15.56
N HIS A 177 -3.85 9.15 -15.66
CA HIS A 177 -4.93 9.73 -14.89
C HIS A 177 -4.68 9.59 -13.37
N PRO A 178 -4.94 10.64 -12.54
CA PRO A 178 -4.65 10.58 -11.10
C PRO A 178 -5.40 9.49 -10.33
N ALA A 179 -6.55 9.04 -10.84
CA ALA A 179 -7.34 7.97 -10.22
C ALA A 179 -6.63 6.60 -10.21
N ILE A 180 -5.72 6.36 -11.17
CA ILE A 180 -5.03 5.09 -11.33
C ILE A 180 -4.11 4.84 -10.13
N LYS A 181 -4.27 3.67 -9.50
CA LYS A 181 -3.48 3.29 -8.33
C LYS A 181 -2.06 2.93 -8.73
N ARG A 182 -1.10 3.34 -7.91
CA ARG A 182 0.33 3.18 -8.15
C ARG A 182 0.99 2.54 -6.95
N PHE A 183 1.89 1.60 -7.21
CA PHE A 183 2.56 0.81 -6.22
C PHE A 183 4.05 0.67 -6.57
N THR A 184 4.92 0.84 -5.57
CA THR A 184 6.37 0.63 -5.73
C THR A 184 6.80 -0.56 -4.89
N GLY A 185 7.44 -1.54 -5.53
CA GLY A 185 7.83 -2.78 -4.91
C GLY A 185 8.79 -2.61 -3.74
N LYS A 186 9.78 -1.70 -3.80
CA LYS A 186 10.91 -1.59 -2.81
C LYS A 186 11.31 -2.94 -2.19
N GLY A 187 11.38 -3.98 -3.03
CA GLY A 187 11.55 -5.38 -2.62
C GLY A 187 10.30 -6.08 -2.06
N TRP A 188 10.19 -7.38 -2.29
CA TRP A 188 9.08 -8.28 -1.87
C TRP A 188 8.77 -8.34 -0.37
N ALA A 189 9.47 -7.57 0.47
CA ALA A 189 9.47 -7.71 1.91
C ALA A 189 8.22 -7.09 2.57
N ASP A 190 7.69 -5.96 2.08
CA ASP A 190 6.58 -5.31 2.78
C ASP A 190 5.26 -6.05 2.59
N ILE A 191 4.78 -6.63 3.69
CA ILE A 191 3.50 -7.33 3.78
C ILE A 191 2.34 -6.35 3.66
N ASN A 192 2.47 -5.13 4.21
CA ASN A 192 1.37 -4.17 4.27
C ASN A 192 1.06 -3.59 2.89
N SER A 193 2.10 -3.24 2.15
CA SER A 193 2.05 -2.87 0.74
C SER A 193 1.29 -3.87 -0.12
N ARG A 194 1.66 -5.16 -0.05
CA ARG A 194 0.94 -6.24 -0.76
C ARG A 194 -0.50 -6.38 -0.32
N ALA A 195 -0.75 -6.23 0.97
CA ALA A 195 -2.10 -6.23 1.51
C ALA A 195 -2.98 -5.11 0.93
N ASN A 196 -2.43 -3.91 0.73
CA ASN A 196 -3.16 -2.83 0.07
C ASN A 196 -3.50 -3.23 -1.39
N VAL A 197 -2.56 -3.82 -2.13
CA VAL A 197 -2.82 -4.32 -3.49
C VAL A 197 -3.96 -5.34 -3.49
N VAL A 198 -3.96 -6.30 -2.55
CA VAL A 198 -5.07 -7.26 -2.42
C VAL A 198 -6.40 -6.56 -2.13
N GLN A 199 -6.42 -5.58 -1.24
CA GLN A 199 -7.64 -4.83 -0.92
C GLN A 199 -8.17 -4.05 -2.13
N GLU A 200 -7.29 -3.47 -2.95
CA GLU A 200 -7.67 -2.78 -4.18
C GLU A 200 -8.24 -3.75 -5.24
N VAL A 201 -7.64 -4.94 -5.38
CA VAL A 201 -8.15 -6.02 -6.24
C VAL A 201 -9.55 -6.46 -5.82
N VAL A 202 -9.76 -6.64 -4.51
CA VAL A 202 -11.06 -7.02 -3.94
C VAL A 202 -12.09 -5.91 -4.17
N TRP A 203 -11.73 -4.66 -3.86
CA TRP A 203 -12.59 -3.50 -4.08
C TRP A 203 -13.02 -3.38 -5.54
N ALA A 204 -12.10 -3.57 -6.49
CA ALA A 204 -12.41 -3.53 -7.92
C ALA A 204 -13.48 -4.58 -8.28
N ARG A 205 -13.28 -5.83 -7.84
CA ARG A 205 -14.22 -6.92 -8.09
C ARG A 205 -15.59 -6.68 -7.46
N ASP A 206 -15.64 -6.17 -6.22
CA ASP A 206 -16.88 -5.80 -5.54
C ASP A 206 -17.65 -4.68 -6.28
N ASN A 207 -16.95 -3.89 -7.09
CA ASN A 207 -17.51 -2.83 -7.92
C ASN A 207 -17.69 -3.26 -9.39
N ASN A 208 -17.66 -4.55 -9.70
CA ASN A 208 -17.79 -5.13 -11.04
C ASN A 208 -16.73 -4.63 -12.05
N LEU A 209 -15.53 -4.33 -11.56
CA LEU A 209 -14.37 -4.01 -12.37
C LEU A 209 -13.43 -5.21 -12.45
N GLU A 210 -12.75 -5.35 -13.58
CA GLU A 210 -11.72 -6.36 -13.79
C GLU A 210 -10.36 -5.83 -13.33
N PRO A 211 -9.82 -6.27 -12.18
CA PRO A 211 -8.51 -5.80 -11.71
C PRO A 211 -7.40 -6.34 -12.61
N VAL A 212 -6.48 -5.45 -12.98
CA VAL A 212 -5.30 -5.77 -13.80
C VAL A 212 -4.06 -5.21 -13.13
N ILE A 213 -3.04 -6.02 -12.88
CA ILE A 213 -1.74 -5.52 -12.42
C ILE A 213 -0.86 -5.25 -13.63
N LEU A 214 -0.51 -3.98 -13.84
CA LEU A 214 0.46 -3.56 -14.85
C LEU A 214 1.82 -3.49 -14.19
N TYR A 215 2.71 -4.44 -14.49
CA TYR A 215 4.04 -4.50 -13.91
C TYR A 215 5.13 -3.98 -14.86
N CYS A 216 5.95 -3.06 -14.39
CA CYS A 216 7.16 -2.60 -15.07
C CYS A 216 8.39 -2.80 -14.15
N GLY A 217 9.38 -3.55 -14.65
CA GLY A 217 10.59 -3.90 -13.92
C GLY A 217 11.73 -4.28 -14.85
N ASP A 218 12.79 -4.82 -14.24
CA ASP A 218 14.04 -5.12 -14.96
C ASP A 218 13.79 -6.17 -16.05
N HIS A 219 14.52 -6.07 -17.15
CA HIS A 219 14.58 -7.09 -18.19
C HIS A 219 15.71 -8.06 -17.86
N ASP A 220 15.41 -9.04 -17.01
CA ASP A 220 16.29 -10.13 -16.58
C ASP A 220 15.48 -11.45 -16.46
N PRO A 221 16.12 -12.62 -16.17
CA PRO A 221 15.39 -13.88 -16.06
C PRO A 221 14.23 -13.89 -15.04
N ALA A 222 14.36 -13.15 -13.93
CA ALA A 222 13.33 -13.10 -12.89
C ALA A 222 12.20 -12.13 -13.27
N GLY A 223 12.54 -11.00 -13.88
CA GLY A 223 11.60 -10.01 -14.40
C GLY A 223 10.71 -10.55 -15.49
N VAL A 224 11.20 -11.47 -16.34
CA VAL A 224 10.37 -12.15 -17.37
C VAL A 224 9.34 -13.10 -16.74
N GLN A 225 9.63 -13.71 -15.58
CA GLN A 225 8.73 -14.62 -14.86
C GLN A 225 7.94 -13.95 -13.73
N ILE A 226 7.92 -12.62 -13.70
CA ILE A 226 7.41 -11.85 -12.57
C ILE A 226 5.95 -12.16 -12.22
N SER A 227 5.09 -12.43 -13.21
CA SER A 227 3.66 -12.61 -13.01
C SER A 227 3.33 -13.76 -12.06
N ASP A 228 4.03 -14.90 -12.20
CA ASP A 228 3.86 -16.04 -11.30
C ASP A 228 4.39 -15.74 -9.89
N MET A 229 5.49 -14.99 -9.81
CA MET A 229 6.04 -14.55 -8.53
C MET A 229 5.10 -13.57 -7.81
N ILE A 230 4.51 -12.60 -8.51
CA ILE A 230 3.51 -11.68 -7.94
C ILE A 230 2.33 -12.48 -7.40
N ARG A 231 1.75 -13.36 -8.22
CA ARG A 231 0.58 -14.17 -7.83
C ARG A 231 0.87 -15.03 -6.60
N SER A 232 2.00 -15.74 -6.61
CA SER A 232 2.41 -16.58 -5.47
C SER A 232 2.65 -15.78 -4.19
N ASN A 233 3.09 -14.52 -4.31
CA ASN A 233 3.34 -13.62 -3.18
C ASN A 233 2.10 -12.92 -2.64
N LEU A 234 1.07 -12.68 -3.46
CA LEU A 234 -0.19 -12.07 -3.05
C LEU A 234 -1.16 -13.08 -2.43
N ARG A 235 -1.18 -14.33 -2.92
CA ARG A 235 -2.13 -15.36 -2.45
C ARG A 235 -2.11 -15.58 -0.92
N PRO A 236 -0.96 -15.78 -0.24
CA PRO A 236 -0.96 -15.95 1.20
C PRO A 236 -1.47 -14.71 1.95
N ILE A 237 -1.26 -13.51 1.39
CA ILE A 237 -1.76 -12.26 1.98
C ILE A 237 -3.27 -12.16 1.86
N ALA A 238 -3.82 -12.59 0.73
CA ALA A 238 -5.26 -12.65 0.49
C ALA A 238 -5.96 -13.61 1.44
N GLU A 239 -5.38 -14.79 1.66
CA GLU A 239 -5.89 -15.76 2.64
C GLU A 239 -5.91 -15.15 4.06
N VAL A 240 -4.86 -14.38 4.44
CA VAL A 240 -4.77 -13.79 5.78
C VAL A 240 -5.82 -12.71 5.95
N LEU A 241 -5.97 -11.85 4.94
CA LEU A 241 -6.98 -10.81 4.91
C LEU A 241 -8.40 -11.37 5.03
N LEU A 242 -8.67 -12.48 4.35
CA LEU A 242 -9.95 -13.15 4.42
C LEU A 242 -10.23 -13.68 5.84
N ALA A 243 -9.22 -14.29 6.48
CA ALA A 243 -9.35 -14.81 7.83
C ALA A 243 -9.47 -13.72 8.91
N GLU A 244 -8.84 -12.54 8.72
CA GLU A 244 -8.89 -11.44 9.69
C GLU A 244 -10.22 -10.68 9.70
N GLN A 245 -10.94 -10.63 8.58
CA GLN A 245 -12.19 -9.87 8.47
C GLN A 245 -13.42 -10.62 9.01
N ASP A 246 -13.24 -11.84 9.54
CA ASP A 246 -14.30 -12.68 10.12
C ASP A 246 -15.54 -12.78 9.22
N ILE A 247 -15.34 -12.80 7.89
CA ILE A 247 -16.43 -12.69 6.91
C ILE A 247 -17.23 -14.00 6.91
N PRO A 248 -18.51 -13.99 7.36
CA PRO A 248 -19.39 -15.14 7.30
C PRO A 248 -20.13 -15.12 5.95
N MET A 249 -19.41 -15.43 4.88
CA MET A 249 -19.97 -15.68 3.55
C MET A 249 -19.48 -17.04 3.09
N SER A 250 -20.24 -17.74 2.25
CA SER A 250 -19.85 -19.08 1.77
C SER A 250 -18.39 -19.03 1.33
N TYR A 251 -17.57 -19.91 1.92
CA TYR A 251 -16.12 -19.92 1.74
C TYR A 251 -15.74 -19.84 0.24
N GLU A 252 -16.57 -20.39 -0.64
CA GLU A 252 -16.42 -20.34 -2.08
C GLU A 252 -16.53 -18.93 -2.69
N PHE A 253 -17.50 -18.09 -2.28
CA PHE A 253 -17.64 -16.74 -2.83
C PHE A 253 -16.48 -15.84 -2.41
N SER A 254 -16.15 -15.88 -1.12
CA SER A 254 -15.01 -15.19 -0.55
C SER A 254 -13.68 -15.68 -1.15
N ARG A 255 -13.53 -16.99 -1.35
CA ARG A 255 -12.33 -17.53 -1.98
C ARG A 255 -12.25 -17.13 -3.45
N ALA A 256 -13.33 -17.12 -4.22
CA ALA A 256 -13.31 -16.66 -5.61
C ALA A 256 -12.90 -15.17 -5.70
N LEU A 257 -13.36 -14.35 -4.76
CA LEU A 257 -13.02 -12.94 -4.69
C LEU A 257 -11.54 -12.71 -4.33
N TYR A 258 -10.96 -13.55 -3.46
CA TYR A 258 -9.60 -13.43 -2.95
C TYR A 258 -8.57 -14.38 -3.59
N SER A 259 -8.98 -15.32 -4.44
CA SER A 259 -8.12 -16.43 -4.92
C SER A 259 -6.96 -15.97 -5.79
N MET A 260 -6.96 -14.70 -6.23
CA MET A 260 -6.06 -14.17 -7.26
C MET A 260 -6.11 -14.98 -8.56
N GLU A 261 -7.05 -15.93 -8.68
CA GLU A 261 -7.33 -16.66 -9.91
C GLU A 261 -8.04 -15.70 -10.85
N GLY A 262 -7.66 -15.77 -12.14
CA GLY A 262 -8.13 -14.81 -13.14
C GLY A 262 -7.60 -13.38 -12.93
N LEU A 263 -6.75 -13.11 -11.94
CA LEU A 263 -6.05 -11.83 -11.86
C LEU A 263 -5.03 -11.76 -13.01
N GLU A 264 -5.30 -10.85 -13.94
CA GLU A 264 -4.40 -10.53 -15.03
C GLU A 264 -3.20 -9.75 -14.49
N ILE A 265 -2.00 -10.21 -14.84
CA ILE A 265 -0.74 -9.57 -14.46
C ILE A 265 0.04 -9.39 -15.75
N VAL A 266 -0.01 -8.17 -16.28
CA VAL A 266 0.63 -7.79 -17.53
C VAL A 266 1.96 -7.15 -17.23
N ARG A 267 3.03 -7.84 -17.64
CA ARG A 267 4.34 -7.22 -17.72
C ARG A 267 4.37 -6.30 -18.93
N PHE A 268 4.59 -5.02 -18.71
CA PHE A 268 4.75 -4.05 -19.78
C PHE A 268 6.11 -3.37 -19.66
N GLY A 269 6.86 -3.39 -20.76
CA GLY A 269 8.26 -3.02 -20.77
C GLY A 269 9.10 -3.80 -19.74
N LEU A 270 10.41 -3.61 -19.72
CA LEU A 270 11.23 -3.37 -20.91
C LEU A 270 11.20 -4.64 -21.77
N ASN A 271 10.52 -4.63 -22.92
CA ASN A 271 10.55 -5.73 -23.88
C ASN A 271 11.70 -5.52 -24.87
N THR A 272 12.16 -6.58 -25.52
CA THR A 272 13.34 -6.55 -26.40
C THR A 272 13.19 -5.53 -27.53
N ASP A 273 12.02 -5.48 -28.16
CA ASP A 273 11.65 -4.50 -29.18
C ASP A 273 11.78 -3.07 -28.65
N PHE A 274 11.17 -2.77 -27.50
CA PHE A 274 11.24 -1.45 -26.89
C PHE A 274 12.68 -1.05 -26.52
N ILE A 275 13.47 -2.01 -26.01
CA ILE A 275 14.88 -1.80 -25.66
C ILE A 275 15.69 -1.41 -26.89
N GLU A 276 15.52 -2.14 -28.00
CA GLU A 276 16.24 -1.92 -29.25
C GLU A 276 15.81 -0.61 -29.92
N ASP A 277 14.49 -0.36 -30.01
CA ASP A 277 13.93 0.83 -30.65
C ASP A 277 14.33 2.14 -29.95
N ASN A 278 14.61 2.08 -28.64
CA ASN A 278 14.96 3.24 -27.83
C ASN A 278 16.46 3.31 -27.45
N ASP A 279 17.27 2.38 -27.96
CA ASP A 279 18.70 2.27 -27.69
C ASP A 279 19.00 2.29 -26.18
N LEU A 280 18.32 1.42 -25.43
CA LEU A 280 18.54 1.29 -23.99
C LEU A 280 19.79 0.44 -23.71
N LEU A 281 20.54 0.85 -22.69
CA LEU A 281 21.81 0.22 -22.36
C LEU A 281 21.63 -1.20 -21.80
N TRP A 282 22.16 -2.17 -22.53
CA TRP A 282 22.42 -3.52 -22.01
C TRP A 282 23.61 -3.51 -21.06
N ILE A 283 23.45 -4.19 -19.94
CA ILE A 283 24.50 -4.41 -18.94
C ILE A 283 24.94 -5.86 -19.04
N ASP A 284 26.25 -6.08 -19.18
CA ASP A 284 26.84 -7.40 -19.15
C ASP A 284 26.81 -8.00 -17.74
N GLY A 285 26.50 -9.28 -17.66
CA GLY A 285 26.39 -10.05 -16.42
C GLY A 285 24.97 -10.09 -15.86
N LEU A 286 24.67 -11.17 -15.14
CA LEU A 286 23.39 -11.37 -14.44
C LEU A 286 23.62 -11.42 -12.92
N GLU A 287 24.36 -10.45 -12.39
CA GLU A 287 24.61 -10.36 -10.96
C GLU A 287 23.29 -10.19 -10.19
N THR A 288 23.05 -11.13 -9.29
CA THR A 288 21.89 -11.13 -8.40
C THR A 288 22.16 -10.33 -7.13
N SER A 289 21.12 -10.03 -6.35
CA SER A 289 21.26 -9.39 -5.03
C SER A 289 22.14 -10.15 -4.02
N SER A 290 22.49 -11.40 -4.31
CA SER A 290 23.44 -12.20 -3.53
C SER A 290 24.92 -11.93 -3.87
N GLY A 291 25.20 -11.10 -4.87
CA GLY A 291 26.54 -10.84 -5.41
C GLY A 291 27.08 -11.98 -6.28
N ARG A 292 26.24 -12.95 -6.64
CA ARG A 292 26.60 -14.05 -7.55
C ARG A 292 25.95 -13.84 -8.91
N ASP A 293 26.70 -14.18 -9.94
CA ASP A 293 26.21 -14.17 -11.32
C ASP A 293 25.31 -15.39 -11.57
N LEU A 294 24.11 -15.14 -12.08
CA LEU A 294 23.15 -16.18 -12.44
C LEU A 294 23.61 -17.01 -13.65
N ASN A 295 24.53 -16.48 -14.46
CA ASN A 295 25.15 -17.21 -15.56
C ASN A 295 26.22 -18.23 -15.09
N ASP A 296 26.64 -18.18 -13.82
CA ASP A 296 27.54 -19.20 -13.27
C ASP A 296 26.81 -20.56 -13.17
N PRO A 297 27.31 -21.65 -13.79
CA PRO A 297 26.73 -22.98 -13.65
C PRO A 297 26.63 -23.48 -12.19
N GLY A 298 27.45 -22.94 -11.29
CA GLY A 298 27.40 -23.17 -9.86
C GLY A 298 26.29 -22.42 -9.12
N HIS A 299 25.59 -21.48 -9.78
CA HIS A 299 24.47 -20.77 -9.17
C HIS A 299 23.27 -21.72 -8.98
N PRO A 300 22.63 -21.77 -7.79
CA PRO A 300 21.52 -22.68 -7.51
C PRO A 300 20.36 -22.60 -8.52
N ASP A 301 20.16 -21.42 -9.08
CA ASP A 301 19.08 -21.12 -10.00
C ASP A 301 19.48 -21.21 -11.48
N HIS A 302 20.76 -21.41 -11.79
CA HIS A 302 21.26 -21.42 -13.18
C HIS A 302 20.47 -22.38 -14.06
N ASN A 303 20.30 -23.61 -13.59
CA ASN A 303 19.66 -24.69 -14.34
C ASN A 303 18.12 -24.61 -14.38
N LYS A 304 17.51 -23.53 -13.88
CA LYS A 304 16.06 -23.36 -13.98
C LYS A 304 15.66 -23.13 -15.45
N PRO A 305 14.55 -23.72 -15.94
CA PRO A 305 14.16 -23.61 -17.35
C PRO A 305 14.08 -22.17 -17.87
N HIS A 306 13.55 -21.25 -17.08
CA HIS A 306 13.41 -19.85 -17.48
C HIS A 306 14.73 -19.09 -17.57
N VAL A 307 15.71 -19.46 -16.74
CA VAL A 307 17.05 -18.88 -16.80
C VAL A 307 17.75 -19.35 -18.06
N GLN A 308 17.68 -20.64 -18.35
CA GLN A 308 18.28 -21.22 -19.55
C GLN A 308 17.63 -20.68 -20.84
N GLN A 309 16.30 -20.51 -20.85
CA GLN A 309 15.60 -19.88 -21.96
C GLN A 309 16.08 -18.43 -22.17
N TYR A 310 16.12 -17.64 -21.09
CA TYR A 310 16.59 -16.26 -21.17
C TYR A 310 18.04 -16.17 -21.66
N LEU A 311 18.95 -17.01 -21.13
CA LEU A 311 20.34 -17.06 -21.57
C LEU A 311 20.48 -17.45 -23.04
N ALA A 312 19.61 -18.32 -23.55
CA ALA A 312 19.60 -18.70 -24.95
C ALA A 312 19.12 -17.55 -25.87
N GLU A 313 18.12 -16.79 -25.43
CA GLU A 313 17.51 -15.70 -26.20
C GLU A 313 18.32 -14.40 -26.14
N HIS A 314 18.82 -14.05 -24.96
CA HIS A 314 19.42 -12.74 -24.70
C HIS A 314 20.89 -12.83 -24.29
N GLY A 315 21.41 -14.00 -23.93
CA GLY A 315 22.76 -14.11 -23.37
C GLY A 315 22.84 -13.61 -21.92
N PRO A 316 24.05 -13.53 -21.34
CA PRO A 316 24.26 -13.13 -19.95
C PRO A 316 24.29 -11.60 -19.82
N ARG A 317 23.21 -10.95 -20.22
CA ARG A 317 23.05 -9.49 -20.15
C ARG A 317 21.63 -9.15 -19.71
N LYS A 318 21.45 -7.95 -19.15
CA LYS A 318 20.15 -7.46 -18.69
C LYS A 318 19.96 -5.99 -19.01
N VAL A 319 18.73 -5.50 -18.89
CA VAL A 319 18.45 -4.07 -18.89
C VAL A 319 17.71 -3.71 -17.61
N GLU A 320 18.24 -2.78 -16.83
CA GLU A 320 17.59 -2.29 -15.62
C GLU A 320 16.43 -1.36 -15.99
N ALA A 321 15.32 -1.43 -15.26
CA ALA A 321 14.14 -0.60 -15.51
C ALA A 321 14.45 0.91 -15.42
N ASN A 322 15.45 1.28 -14.60
CA ASN A 322 15.95 2.65 -14.50
C ASN A 322 16.52 3.20 -15.82
N ALA A 323 16.86 2.35 -16.80
CA ALA A 323 17.26 2.80 -18.14
C ALA A 323 16.19 3.69 -18.79
N LEU A 324 14.91 3.49 -18.46
CA LEU A 324 13.79 4.32 -18.91
C LEU A 324 13.94 5.81 -18.58
N ILE A 325 14.67 6.16 -17.52
CA ILE A 325 14.90 7.55 -17.12
C ILE A 325 15.65 8.31 -18.22
N THR A 326 16.44 7.62 -19.05
CA THR A 326 17.17 8.23 -20.16
C THR A 326 16.29 8.51 -21.40
N ARG A 327 15.03 8.04 -21.39
CA ARG A 327 14.05 8.16 -22.48
C ARG A 327 12.66 8.49 -21.92
N PRO A 328 12.48 9.65 -21.25
CA PRO A 328 11.25 9.95 -20.51
C PRO A 328 10.00 9.99 -21.37
N GLU A 329 10.08 10.55 -22.59
CA GLU A 329 8.95 10.62 -23.52
C GLU A 329 8.52 9.23 -23.98
N ALA A 330 9.47 8.36 -24.35
CA ALA A 330 9.18 6.98 -24.74
C ALA A 330 8.63 6.16 -23.56
N ALA A 331 9.13 6.39 -22.34
CA ALA A 331 8.61 5.75 -21.14
C ALA A 331 7.17 6.18 -20.83
N GLN A 332 6.84 7.46 -21.06
CA GLN A 332 5.48 7.99 -20.93
C GLN A 332 4.55 7.40 -21.99
N GLN A 333 5.00 7.33 -23.25
CA GLN A 333 4.23 6.70 -24.31
C GLN A 333 3.98 5.22 -24.01
N LEU A 334 5.00 4.51 -23.51
CA LEU A 334 4.89 3.10 -23.14
C LEU A 334 3.77 2.83 -22.11
N ILE A 335 3.62 3.68 -21.08
CA ILE A 335 2.53 3.52 -20.11
C ILE A 335 1.18 3.94 -20.70
N THR A 336 1.15 4.98 -21.55
CA THR A 336 -0.07 5.39 -22.25
C THR A 336 -0.60 4.25 -23.13
N ASP A 337 0.24 3.67 -23.98
CA ASP A 337 -0.15 2.58 -24.91
C ASP A 337 -0.72 1.35 -24.18
N VAL A 338 -0.24 1.09 -22.97
CA VAL A 338 -0.73 -0.02 -22.13
C VAL A 338 -2.03 0.36 -21.45
N LEU A 339 -2.15 1.59 -20.92
CA LEU A 339 -3.38 2.04 -20.28
C LEU A 339 -4.54 2.19 -21.26
N ASP A 340 -4.29 2.57 -22.50
CA ASP A 340 -5.29 2.69 -23.55
C ASP A 340 -5.99 1.36 -23.87
N GLN A 341 -5.38 0.23 -23.48
CA GLN A 341 -5.99 -1.10 -23.61
C GLN A 341 -7.01 -1.40 -22.50
N TYR A 342 -6.94 -0.70 -21.36
CA TYR A 342 -7.73 -0.97 -20.16
C TYR A 342 -8.62 0.19 -19.72
N ILE A 343 -8.35 1.40 -20.21
CA ILE A 343 -9.15 2.60 -19.92
C ILE A 343 -10.01 2.92 -21.14
N ASP A 344 -11.32 2.88 -20.95
CA ASP A 344 -12.30 3.28 -21.96
C ASP A 344 -12.30 4.81 -22.10
N ALA A 345 -11.79 5.30 -23.24
CA ALA A 345 -11.74 6.72 -23.57
C ALA A 345 -13.15 7.37 -23.59
N ASP A 346 -14.16 6.69 -24.14
CA ASP A 346 -15.55 7.16 -24.13
C ASP A 346 -16.10 7.19 -22.69
N GLY A 347 -15.66 6.24 -21.86
CA GLY A 347 -15.93 6.21 -20.43
C GLY A 347 -15.34 7.43 -19.70
N VAL A 348 -14.11 7.83 -20.05
CA VAL A 348 -13.47 9.05 -19.52
C VAL A 348 -14.26 10.28 -19.94
N GLU A 349 -14.62 10.43 -21.22
CA GLU A 349 -15.41 11.57 -21.70
C GLU A 349 -16.77 11.70 -20.99
N ARG A 350 -17.45 10.57 -20.75
CA ARG A 350 -18.72 10.54 -19.98
C ARG A 350 -18.52 10.94 -18.53
N TRP A 351 -17.47 10.43 -17.89
CA TRP A 351 -17.10 10.80 -16.53
C TRP A 351 -16.78 12.30 -16.42
N GLU A 352 -16.00 12.84 -17.35
CA GLU A 352 -15.68 14.26 -17.41
C GLU A 352 -16.93 15.12 -17.60
N ALA A 353 -17.84 14.72 -18.50
CA ALA A 353 -19.10 15.41 -18.74
C ALA A 353 -20.00 15.46 -17.49
N GLU A 354 -20.11 14.34 -16.76
CA GLU A 354 -20.91 14.26 -15.53
C GLU A 354 -20.32 15.12 -14.40
N ASN A 355 -18.99 15.12 -14.26
CA ASN A 355 -18.33 15.90 -13.21
C ASN A 355 -18.13 17.37 -13.58
N ARG A 356 -18.23 17.75 -14.86
CA ARG A 356 -17.95 19.11 -15.34
C ARG A 356 -18.71 20.17 -14.56
N GLU A 357 -20.02 20.00 -14.38
CA GLU A 357 -20.84 21.01 -13.70
C GLU A 357 -20.54 21.06 -12.20
N ALA A 358 -20.31 19.90 -11.56
CA ALA A 358 -19.95 19.83 -10.16
C ALA A 358 -18.56 20.44 -9.88
N SER A 359 -17.55 20.09 -10.67
CA SER A 359 -16.20 20.67 -10.55
C SER A 359 -16.22 22.17 -10.84
N LYS A 360 -17.06 22.63 -11.77
CA LYS A 360 -17.30 24.06 -12.03
C LYS A 360 -17.93 24.75 -10.82
N GLU A 361 -19.02 24.20 -10.27
CA GLU A 361 -19.67 24.75 -9.07
C GLU A 361 -18.71 24.83 -7.87
N ALA A 362 -17.91 23.78 -7.63
CA ALA A 362 -16.90 23.79 -6.57
C ALA A 362 -15.81 24.84 -6.82
N THR A 363 -15.36 24.98 -8.06
CA THR A 363 -14.37 26.00 -8.43
C THR A 363 -14.93 27.40 -8.22
N GLU A 364 -16.16 27.68 -8.65
CA GLU A 364 -16.84 28.97 -8.44
C GLU A 364 -17.00 29.30 -6.95
N LYS A 365 -17.36 28.31 -6.13
CA LYS A 365 -17.45 28.46 -4.67
C LYS A 365 -16.09 28.78 -4.04
N VAL A 366 -15.03 28.08 -4.45
CA VAL A 366 -13.67 28.37 -3.99
C VAL A 366 -13.21 29.75 -4.44
N GLU A 367 -13.49 30.17 -5.67
CA GLU A 367 -13.20 31.53 -6.14
C GLU A 367 -13.94 32.60 -5.33
N HIS A 368 -15.20 32.36 -4.99
CA HIS A 368 -15.96 33.26 -4.12
C HIS A 368 -15.33 33.37 -2.72
N LEU A 369 -14.93 32.24 -2.13
CA LEU A 369 -14.20 32.23 -0.85
C LEU A 369 -12.88 32.99 -0.96
N ILE A 370 -12.12 32.82 -2.04
CA ILE A 370 -10.86 33.53 -2.26
C ILE A 370 -11.09 35.03 -2.40
N LYS A 371 -12.12 35.46 -3.14
CA LYS A 371 -12.51 36.88 -3.25
C LYS A 371 -12.87 37.46 -1.89
N MET A 372 -13.62 36.71 -1.07
CA MET A 372 -13.96 37.10 0.29
C MET A 372 -12.71 37.21 1.18
N LEU A 373 -11.81 36.22 1.15
CA LEU A 373 -10.55 36.24 1.90
C LEU A 373 -9.67 37.41 1.47
N THR A 374 -9.58 37.68 0.16
CA THR A 374 -8.81 38.81 -0.39
C THR A 374 -9.41 40.15 0.05
N PHE A 375 -10.74 40.27 0.08
CA PHE A 375 -11.42 41.45 0.60
C PHE A 375 -11.09 41.66 2.09
N LEU A 376 -11.21 40.61 2.90
CA LEU A 376 -10.88 40.66 4.34
C LEU A 376 -9.39 40.99 4.59
N ASP A 377 -8.49 40.47 3.77
CA ASP A 377 -7.05 40.81 3.78
C ASP A 377 -6.84 42.30 3.50
N THR A 378 -7.47 42.82 2.45
CA THR A 378 -7.37 44.24 2.04
C THR A 378 -7.92 45.19 3.11
N GLN A 379 -8.97 44.79 3.83
CA GLN A 379 -9.51 45.57 4.95
C GLN A 379 -8.70 45.42 6.25
N GLY A 380 -7.66 44.57 6.27
CA GLY A 380 -6.89 44.25 7.46
C GLY A 380 -7.67 43.49 8.53
N TRP A 381 -8.76 42.81 8.14
CA TRP A 381 -9.63 42.06 9.05
C TRP A 381 -9.10 40.64 9.25
N LEU A 382 -8.47 40.06 8.22
CA LEU A 382 -8.01 38.66 8.22
C LEU A 382 -7.02 38.32 9.37
N TYR A 383 -6.26 39.31 9.84
CA TYR A 383 -5.25 39.14 10.92
C TYR A 383 -5.68 39.76 12.25
N SER A 384 -6.96 40.09 12.39
CA SER A 384 -7.48 40.81 13.55
C SER A 384 -8.70 40.08 14.12
N GLY A 385 -8.48 39.27 15.16
CA GLY A 385 -9.52 38.40 15.75
C GLY A 385 -10.82 39.14 16.09
N HIS A 386 -10.72 40.33 16.70
CA HIS A 386 -11.89 41.15 17.04
C HIS A 386 -12.66 41.65 15.80
N LYS A 387 -11.98 41.93 14.68
CA LYS A 387 -12.63 42.36 13.44
C LYS A 387 -13.29 41.21 12.69
N LEU A 388 -12.69 40.01 12.76
CA LEU A 388 -13.28 38.79 12.23
C LEU A 388 -14.57 38.41 12.96
N GLU A 389 -14.58 38.50 14.30
CA GLU A 389 -15.79 38.28 15.10
C GLU A 389 -16.90 39.28 14.75
N ALA A 390 -16.56 40.59 14.68
CA ALA A 390 -17.53 41.61 14.27
C ALA A 390 -18.07 41.40 12.84
N ALA A 391 -17.21 40.99 11.89
CA ALA A 391 -17.63 40.67 10.53
C ALA A 391 -18.55 39.43 10.47
N ALA A 392 -18.27 38.42 11.28
CA ALA A 392 -19.10 37.22 11.38
C ALA A 392 -20.48 37.52 11.98
N GLU A 393 -20.56 38.40 12.97
CA GLU A 393 -21.84 38.86 13.54
C GLU A 393 -22.68 39.64 12.52
N ILE A 394 -22.06 40.55 11.75
CA ILE A 394 -22.73 41.29 10.68
C ILE A 394 -23.28 40.34 9.60
N HIS A 395 -22.53 39.29 9.26
CA HIS A 395 -22.99 38.31 8.29
C HIS A 395 -24.17 37.48 8.83
N ARG A 396 -24.09 36.96 10.07
CA ARG A 396 -25.19 36.23 10.71
C ARG A 396 -26.48 37.06 10.77
N ALA A 397 -26.35 38.35 11.10
CA ALA A 397 -27.49 39.27 11.15
C ALA A 397 -28.16 39.49 9.79
N LYS A 398 -27.42 39.29 8.68
CA LYS A 398 -27.95 39.41 7.31
C LYS A 398 -28.50 38.11 6.72
N THR A 399 -28.04 36.95 7.20
CA THR A 399 -28.44 35.64 6.66
C THR A 399 -29.53 34.92 7.47
N LEU A 400 -29.86 35.40 8.67
CA LEU A 400 -31.03 34.88 9.39
C LEU A 400 -32.32 35.34 8.69
N PRO A 401 -33.23 34.41 8.33
CA PRO A 401 -34.54 34.81 7.82
C PRO A 401 -35.24 35.63 8.90
N SER A 402 -35.83 36.77 8.52
CA SER A 402 -36.83 37.42 9.35
C SER A 402 -37.90 36.37 9.65
N GLY A 403 -37.92 35.86 10.88
CA GLY A 403 -38.93 34.90 11.32
C GLY A 403 -40.32 35.47 11.08
N PRO A 404 -41.33 34.63 10.85
CA PRO A 404 -42.68 35.11 10.61
C PRO A 404 -43.12 36.00 11.79
N GLU A 405 -43.54 37.23 11.49
CA GLU A 405 -44.23 38.08 12.46
C GLU A 405 -45.45 37.31 12.94
N ILE A 406 -45.41 36.87 14.19
CA ILE A 406 -46.59 36.37 14.88
C ILE A 406 -47.34 37.62 15.33
N ASP A 407 -48.33 38.03 14.55
CA ASP A 407 -49.35 38.99 14.99
C ASP A 407 -50.10 38.39 16.18
N VAL A 408 -50.07 39.10 17.32
CA VAL A 408 -50.76 38.75 18.58
C VAL A 408 -52.10 39.47 18.65
#